data_AF-A0A7S2IDE6-F1
#
_entry.id   AF-A0A7S2IDE6-F1
#
_cell.length_a   1.000
_cell.length_b   1.000
_cell.length_c   1.000
_cell.angle_alpha   90.00
_cell.angle_beta   90.00
_cell.angle_gamma   90.00
#
_symmetry.space_group_name_H-M   'P 1'
#
loop_
_entity.id
_entity.type
_entity.pdbx_description
1 polymer ?
#
loop_
_entity_poly.entity_id
_entity_poly.type
_entity_poly.pdbx_seq_one_letter_code
_entity_poly.pdbx_strand_id
1 'polypeptide(L)'
;RTLSILAQLLVKVQWWVGLPGKWLSQFTRLLAFAIILTPMFLPRMWAYIRSGDILKNVVYGPSIRHQLDIYRPLGLQDGQKAPVVIFFCGGAWIIGYKAWAFIMGQLFQKQGVLFVAPDYRNFPQVTVGGMVSDAATA
;
A
#
# COMPACT_ATOMS: atom_id res chain seq x y z
N ARG A 1 -20.04 -44.57 25.32
CA ARG A 1 -21.03 -43.51 25.05
C ARG A 1 -20.36 -42.15 24.84
N THR A 2 -19.43 -41.74 25.70
CA THR A 2 -18.62 -40.50 25.55
C THR A 2 -17.72 -40.48 24.30
N LEU A 3 -17.02 -41.59 24.01
CA LEU A 3 -16.15 -41.69 22.82
C LEU A 3 -16.91 -41.54 21.49
N SER A 4 -18.13 -42.06 21.38
CA SER A 4 -18.92 -41.93 20.16
C SER A 4 -19.45 -40.50 19.95
N ILE A 5 -19.76 -39.80 21.05
CA ILE A 5 -20.17 -38.39 21.00
C ILE A 5 -19.00 -37.51 20.56
N LEU A 6 -17.78 -37.77 21.07
CA LEU A 6 -16.57 -37.05 20.65
C LEU A 6 -16.25 -37.27 19.18
N ALA A 7 -16.36 -38.51 18.68
CA ALA A 7 -16.16 -38.82 17.28
C ALA A 7 -17.17 -38.11 16.36
N GLN A 8 -18.46 -38.07 16.76
CA GLN A 8 -19.50 -37.37 16.01
C GLN A 8 -19.28 -35.84 16.01
N LEU A 9 -18.84 -35.26 17.13
CA LEU A 9 -18.51 -33.85 17.21
C LEU A 9 -17.29 -33.50 16.36
N LEU A 10 -16.24 -34.32 16.34
CA LEU A 10 -15.06 -34.12 15.49
C LEU A 10 -15.42 -34.10 14.00
N VAL A 11 -16.25 -35.04 13.54
CA VAL A 11 -16.73 -35.09 12.15
C VAL A 11 -17.59 -33.87 11.81
N LYS A 12 -18.43 -33.42 12.76
CA LYS A 12 -19.30 -32.25 12.57
C LYS A 12 -18.48 -30.96 12.55
N VAL A 13 -17.50 -30.81 13.43
CA VAL A 13 -16.55 -29.68 13.44
C VAL A 13 -15.74 -29.65 12.15
N GLN A 14 -15.27 -30.79 11.64
CA GLN A 14 -14.59 -30.88 10.36
C GLN A 14 -15.47 -30.39 9.18
N TRP A 15 -16.78 -30.59 9.26
CA TRP A 15 -17.75 -30.05 8.31
C TRP A 15 -17.96 -28.52 8.45
N TRP A 16 -17.99 -28.01 9.69
CA TRP A 16 -18.15 -26.58 10.00
C TRP A 16 -16.91 -25.74 9.72
N VAL A 17 -15.72 -26.27 10.00
CA VAL A 17 -14.41 -25.66 9.73
C VAL A 17 -14.06 -25.71 8.23
N GLY A 18 -14.82 -26.50 7.46
CA GLY A 18 -14.62 -26.70 6.04
C GLY A 18 -13.56 -27.77 5.78
N LEU A 19 -13.91 -28.76 4.96
CA LEU A 19 -12.98 -29.78 4.50
C LEU A 19 -11.66 -29.14 4.02
N PRO A 20 -10.49 -29.74 4.30
CA PRO A 20 -9.19 -29.20 3.91
C PRO A 20 -9.08 -28.85 2.42
N GLY A 21 -9.86 -29.52 1.56
CA GLY A 21 -9.94 -29.21 0.13
C GLY A 21 -10.50 -27.81 -0.21
N LYS A 22 -11.46 -27.27 0.57
CA LYS A 22 -11.97 -25.90 0.34
C LYS A 22 -10.89 -24.87 0.65
N TRP A 23 -10.20 -25.02 1.79
CA TRP A 23 -9.07 -24.18 2.15
C TRP A 23 -7.96 -24.28 1.13
N LEU A 24 -7.57 -25.50 0.74
CA LEU A 24 -6.56 -25.73 -0.29
C LEU A 24 -6.92 -25.02 -1.61
N SER A 25 -8.18 -25.12 -2.07
CA SER A 25 -8.64 -24.42 -3.25
C SER A 25 -8.60 -22.88 -3.11
N GLN A 26 -8.97 -22.32 -1.96
CA GLN A 26 -8.86 -20.87 -1.74
C GLN A 26 -7.40 -20.41 -1.70
N PHE A 27 -6.52 -21.18 -1.06
CA PHE A 27 -5.08 -20.91 -1.05
C PHE A 27 -4.48 -20.98 -2.45
N THR A 28 -4.81 -22.00 -3.25
CA THR A 28 -4.32 -22.09 -4.64
C THR A 28 -4.83 -20.95 -5.49
N ARG A 29 -6.10 -20.52 -5.31
CA ARG A 29 -6.66 -19.34 -5.98
C ARG A 29 -5.93 -18.05 -5.58
N LEU A 30 -5.63 -17.87 -4.29
CA LEU A 30 -4.86 -16.73 -3.81
C LEU A 30 -3.43 -16.71 -4.38
N LEU A 31 -2.76 -17.85 -4.42
CA LEU A 31 -1.42 -17.98 -5.01
C LEU A 31 -1.45 -17.69 -6.50
N ALA A 32 -2.40 -18.27 -7.24
CA ALA A 32 -2.58 -17.99 -8.67
C ALA A 32 -2.82 -16.49 -8.91
N PHE A 33 -3.69 -15.87 -8.12
CA PHE A 33 -3.94 -14.43 -8.18
C PHE A 33 -2.67 -13.61 -7.92
N ALA A 34 -1.90 -13.93 -6.88
CA ALA A 34 -0.65 -13.25 -6.57
C ALA A 34 0.39 -13.41 -7.71
N ILE A 35 0.53 -14.61 -8.27
CA ILE A 35 1.45 -14.90 -9.38
C ILE A 35 1.05 -14.09 -10.62
N ILE A 36 -0.25 -14.02 -10.93
CA ILE A 36 -0.76 -13.25 -12.08
C ILE A 36 -0.49 -11.75 -11.92
N LEU A 37 -0.62 -11.21 -10.71
CA LEU A 37 -0.36 -9.79 -10.47
C LEU A 37 1.14 -9.45 -10.43
N THR A 38 1.97 -10.35 -9.93
CA THR A 38 3.42 -10.11 -9.72
C THR A 38 4.13 -9.47 -10.93
N PRO A 39 4.01 -9.96 -12.19
CA PRO A 39 4.72 -9.36 -13.32
C PRO A 39 4.30 -7.92 -13.62
N MET A 40 3.11 -7.49 -13.22
CA MET A 40 2.65 -6.11 -13.40
C MET A 40 3.27 -5.17 -12.35
N PHE A 41 3.30 -5.57 -11.08
CA PHE A 41 3.73 -4.70 -9.98
C PHE A 41 5.26 -4.73 -9.76
N LEU A 42 5.90 -5.89 -9.93
CA LEU A 42 7.29 -6.09 -9.55
C LEU A 42 8.28 -5.18 -10.30
N PRO A 43 8.21 -5.00 -11.63
CA PRO A 43 9.13 -4.11 -12.34
C PRO A 43 8.95 -2.65 -11.92
N ARG A 44 7.70 -2.23 -11.65
CA ARG A 44 7.37 -0.86 -11.24
C ARG A 44 7.86 -0.58 -9.82
N MET A 45 7.68 -1.53 -8.91
CA MET A 45 8.21 -1.45 -7.55
C MET A 45 9.75 -1.42 -7.56
N TRP A 46 10.38 -2.26 -8.38
CA TRP A 46 11.83 -2.27 -8.52
C TRP A 46 12.37 -0.94 -9.04
N ALA A 47 11.73 -0.37 -10.06
CA ALA A 47 12.05 0.96 -10.57
C ALA A 47 11.84 2.04 -9.50
N TYR A 48 10.79 1.94 -8.67
CA TYR A 48 10.61 2.85 -7.54
C TYR A 48 11.78 2.76 -6.57
N ILE A 49 12.18 1.57 -6.13
CA ILE A 49 13.28 1.38 -5.18
C ILE A 49 14.60 1.91 -5.75
N ARG A 50 14.91 1.64 -7.03
CA ARG A 50 16.18 1.99 -7.69
C ARG A 50 16.24 3.41 -8.27
N SER A 51 15.12 4.09 -8.48
CA SER A 51 15.13 5.41 -9.13
C SER A 51 15.81 6.47 -8.26
N GLY A 52 16.71 7.23 -8.89
CA GLY A 52 17.32 8.44 -8.35
C GLY A 52 16.51 9.72 -8.61
N ASP A 53 15.52 9.66 -9.51
CA ASP A 53 14.63 10.80 -9.83
C ASP A 53 13.48 10.96 -8.83
N ILE A 54 13.34 10.01 -7.91
CA ILE A 54 12.36 10.02 -6.83
C ILE A 54 13.09 10.38 -5.55
N LEU A 55 12.82 11.56 -5.02
CA LEU A 55 13.29 11.97 -3.70
C LEU A 55 12.43 11.28 -2.65
N LYS A 56 12.98 10.24 -2.03
CA LYS A 56 12.27 9.45 -1.03
C LYS A 56 12.46 10.00 0.37
N ASN A 57 11.47 9.79 1.22
CA ASN A 57 11.58 10.00 2.67
C ASN A 57 11.91 11.46 3.06
N VAL A 58 11.38 12.43 2.31
CA VAL A 58 11.54 13.85 2.63
C VAL A 58 10.72 14.16 3.86
N VAL A 59 11.37 14.61 4.94
CA VAL A 59 10.73 14.87 6.23
C VAL A 59 10.01 16.22 6.18
N TYR A 60 8.73 16.25 6.57
CA TYR A 60 7.93 17.46 6.69
C TYR A 60 7.46 17.75 8.12
N GLY A 61 7.71 16.84 9.06
CA GLY A 61 7.28 17.01 10.44
C GLY A 61 7.96 16.04 11.41
N PRO A 62 7.58 16.09 12.70
CA PRO A 62 8.32 15.39 13.76
C PRO A 62 8.09 13.87 13.83
N SER A 63 6.99 13.35 13.27
CA SER A 63 6.72 11.91 13.31
C SER A 63 7.57 11.16 12.28
N ILE A 64 7.91 9.90 12.57
CA ILE A 64 8.48 8.99 11.58
C ILE A 64 7.58 8.82 10.35
N ARG A 65 6.27 9.05 10.48
CA ARG A 65 5.35 9.01 9.33
C ARG A 65 5.18 10.35 8.65
N HIS A 66 5.79 11.43 9.15
CA HIS A 66 5.78 12.73 8.48
C HIS A 66 6.88 12.80 7.42
N GLN A 67 6.77 11.90 6.47
CA GLN A 67 7.68 11.76 5.34
C GLN A 67 6.88 11.75 4.04
N LEU A 68 7.43 12.28 2.97
CA LEU A 68 6.81 12.26 1.64
C LEU A 68 7.81 11.82 0.58
N ASP A 69 7.28 11.31 -0.54
CA ASP A 69 8.07 11.00 -1.73
C ASP A 69 7.73 11.99 -2.85
N ILE A 70 8.75 12.58 -3.47
CA ILE A 70 8.61 13.53 -4.58
C ILE A 70 9.11 12.87 -5.85
N TYR A 71 8.24 12.75 -6.84
CA TYR A 71 8.53 12.23 -8.17
C TYR A 71 8.75 13.42 -9.11
N ARG A 72 10.03 13.70 -9.43
CA ARG A 72 10.40 14.85 -10.28
C ARG A 72 10.15 14.52 -11.75
N PRO A 73 9.46 15.38 -12.52
CA PRO A 73 9.23 15.11 -13.92
C PRO A 73 10.54 14.86 -14.67
N LEU A 74 10.53 13.88 -15.57
CA LEU A 74 11.73 13.53 -16.33
C LEU A 74 12.10 14.69 -17.28
N GLY A 75 13.34 15.16 -17.20
CA GLY A 75 13.83 16.26 -18.03
C GLY A 75 13.41 17.67 -17.58
N LEU A 76 12.81 17.82 -16.38
CA LEU A 76 12.53 19.14 -15.82
C LEU A 76 13.85 19.87 -15.51
N GLN A 77 14.06 21.03 -16.12
CA GLN A 77 15.24 21.86 -15.85
C GLN A 77 15.05 22.66 -14.54
N ASP A 78 16.16 22.98 -13.88
CA ASP A 78 16.11 23.81 -12.68
C ASP A 78 15.51 25.19 -13.00
N GLY A 79 14.53 25.62 -12.21
CA GLY A 79 13.76 26.85 -12.42
C GLY A 79 12.53 26.71 -13.31
N GLN A 80 12.34 25.57 -13.99
CA GLN A 80 11.14 25.31 -14.76
C GLN A 80 9.97 24.91 -13.85
N LYS A 81 8.80 25.53 -14.07
CA LYS A 81 7.57 25.18 -13.34
C LYS A 81 6.92 23.94 -13.96
N ALA A 82 6.42 23.06 -13.11
CA ALA A 82 5.60 21.91 -13.49
C ALA A 82 4.30 21.93 -12.67
N PRO A 83 3.18 21.43 -13.21
CA PRO A 83 1.99 21.20 -12.41
C PRO A 83 2.31 20.21 -11.28
N VAL A 84 1.71 20.46 -10.10
CA VAL A 84 1.93 19.66 -8.90
C VAL A 84 0.66 18.88 -8.56
N VAL A 85 0.80 17.59 -8.31
CA VAL A 85 -0.26 16.72 -7.79
C VAL A 85 0.19 16.18 -6.45
N ILE A 86 -0.59 16.45 -5.40
CA ILE A 86 -0.40 15.87 -4.07
C ILE A 86 -1.42 14.75 -3.91
N PHE A 87 -0.95 13.54 -3.65
CA PHE A 87 -1.77 12.35 -3.52
C PHE A 87 -1.64 11.77 -2.12
N PHE A 88 -2.75 11.78 -1.38
CA PHE A 88 -2.86 11.09 -0.10
C PHE A 88 -3.36 9.68 -0.30
N CYS A 89 -2.57 8.70 0.15
CA CYS A 89 -2.96 7.30 0.02
C CYS A 89 -4.16 6.98 0.93
N GLY A 90 -5.13 6.25 0.38
CA GLY A 90 -6.27 5.71 1.14
C GLY A 90 -5.89 4.50 1.99
N GLY A 91 -6.89 3.66 2.33
CA GLY A 91 -6.70 2.49 3.20
C GLY A 91 -7.44 2.59 4.52
N ALA A 92 -8.64 3.20 4.48
CA ALA A 92 -9.56 3.34 5.60
C ALA A 92 -8.92 3.91 6.88
N TRP A 93 -7.92 4.78 6.75
CA TRP A 93 -7.19 5.40 7.86
C TRP A 93 -6.37 4.44 8.75
N ILE A 94 -6.24 3.18 8.33
CA ILE A 94 -5.60 2.12 9.13
C ILE A 94 -4.32 1.65 8.46
N ILE A 95 -4.36 1.39 7.14
CA ILE A 95 -3.29 0.68 6.44
C ILE A 95 -2.55 1.50 5.38
N GLY A 96 -2.98 2.73 5.10
CA GLY A 96 -2.38 3.57 4.05
C GLY A 96 -0.88 3.80 4.23
N TYR A 97 -0.13 3.82 3.12
CA TYR A 97 1.31 4.09 3.10
C TYR A 97 1.74 4.76 1.80
N LYS A 98 2.59 5.80 1.87
CA LYS A 98 3.03 6.59 0.69
C LYS A 98 3.57 5.74 -0.47
N ALA A 99 4.28 4.65 -0.17
CA ALA A 99 4.88 3.83 -1.22
C ALA A 99 3.85 3.16 -2.12
N TRP A 100 2.58 3.00 -1.69
CA TRP A 100 1.52 2.45 -2.53
C TRP A 100 1.18 3.33 -3.74
N ALA A 101 1.60 4.60 -3.72
CA ALA A 101 1.42 5.53 -4.83
C ALA A 101 2.44 5.33 -5.97
N PHE A 102 3.38 4.38 -5.86
CA PHE A 102 4.52 4.25 -6.78
C PHE A 102 4.17 4.16 -8.26
N ILE A 103 3.07 3.47 -8.62
CA ILE A 103 2.63 3.34 -10.01
C ILE A 103 2.13 4.69 -10.53
N MET A 104 1.32 5.39 -9.75
CA MET A 104 0.78 6.71 -10.12
C MET A 104 1.88 7.75 -10.18
N GLY A 105 2.76 7.79 -9.18
CA GLY A 105 3.88 8.71 -9.14
C GLY A 105 4.75 8.57 -10.39
N GLN A 106 5.13 7.33 -10.75
CA GLN A 106 5.89 7.07 -11.98
C GLN A 106 5.13 7.43 -13.26
N LEU A 107 3.79 7.35 -13.27
CA LEU A 107 2.99 7.74 -14.43
C LEU A 107 2.99 9.26 -14.59
N PHE A 108 2.66 10.01 -13.54
CA PHE A 108 2.64 11.48 -13.55
C PHE A 108 4.02 12.06 -13.83
N GLN A 109 5.06 11.45 -13.27
CA GLN A 109 6.45 11.81 -13.52
C GLN A 109 6.81 11.77 -15.02
N LYS A 110 6.31 10.77 -15.74
CA LYS A 110 6.50 10.64 -17.20
C LYS A 110 5.67 11.63 -18.00
N GLN A 111 4.58 12.13 -17.45
CA GLN A 111 3.68 13.09 -18.09
C GLN A 111 4.07 14.56 -17.82
N GLY A 112 5.26 14.81 -17.26
CA GLY A 112 5.70 16.18 -16.97
C GLY A 112 5.10 16.77 -15.69
N VAL A 113 4.50 15.94 -14.83
CA VAL A 113 3.80 16.38 -13.61
C VAL A 113 4.63 16.02 -12.37
N LEU A 114 4.83 16.99 -11.49
CA LEU A 114 5.50 16.77 -10.22
C LEU A 114 4.50 16.13 -9.27
N PHE A 115 4.78 14.90 -8.86
CA PHE A 115 3.86 14.13 -8.02
C PHE A 115 4.44 13.98 -6.62
N VAL A 116 3.63 14.28 -5.61
CA VAL A 116 4.00 14.20 -4.20
C VAL A 116 3.09 13.18 -3.51
N ALA A 117 3.70 12.23 -2.81
CA ALA A 117 2.98 11.24 -2.01
C ALA A 117 3.39 11.38 -0.53
N PRO A 118 2.62 12.14 0.27
CA PRO A 118 2.83 12.21 1.71
C PRO A 118 2.39 10.93 2.39
N ASP A 119 3.15 10.55 3.41
CA ASP A 119 2.72 9.62 4.45
C ASP A 119 2.17 10.42 5.64
N TYR A 120 1.30 9.81 6.43
CA TYR A 120 0.71 10.42 7.62
C TYR A 120 0.47 9.34 8.68
N ARG A 121 0.22 9.72 9.93
CA ARG A 121 0.00 8.74 11.01
C ARG A 121 -1.36 8.04 10.82
N ASN A 122 -1.42 6.71 10.99
CA ASN A 122 -2.66 5.94 10.89
C ASN A 122 -3.23 5.62 12.28
N PHE A 123 -4.50 5.18 12.32
CA PHE A 123 -5.09 4.59 13.52
C PHE A 123 -4.31 3.31 13.89
N PRO A 124 -4.05 3.04 15.20
CA PRO A 124 -4.52 3.76 16.38
C PRO A 124 -3.58 4.88 16.89
N GLN A 125 -2.54 5.26 16.14
CA GLN A 125 -1.56 6.26 16.60
C GLN A 125 -2.19 7.65 16.76
N VAL A 126 -3.19 7.97 15.94
CA VAL A 126 -3.94 9.23 15.96
C VAL A 126 -5.41 8.98 15.61
N THR A 127 -6.25 9.97 15.92
CA THR A 127 -7.64 10.04 15.44
C THR A 127 -7.70 10.58 14.01
N VAL A 128 -8.87 10.48 13.36
CA VAL A 128 -9.11 11.06 12.03
C VAL A 128 -8.77 12.56 12.00
N GLY A 129 -9.07 13.31 13.08
CA GLY A 129 -8.70 14.73 13.18
C GLY A 129 -7.19 14.96 13.15
N GLY A 130 -6.42 14.08 13.81
CA GLY A 130 -4.96 14.11 13.74
C GLY A 130 -4.43 13.80 12.34
N MET A 131 -5.04 12.85 11.62
CA MET A 131 -4.67 12.52 10.24
C MET A 131 -4.90 13.68 9.28
N VAL A 132 -6.03 14.38 9.44
CA VAL A 132 -6.34 15.59 8.66
C VAL A 132 -5.33 16.71 8.96
N SER A 133 -4.90 16.82 10.22
CA SER A 133 -3.88 17.80 10.62
C SER A 133 -2.50 17.45 10.02
N ASP A 134 -2.14 16.17 9.99
CA ASP A 134 -0.91 15.69 9.34
C ASP A 134 -0.96 15.99 7.83
N ALA A 135 -2.09 15.71 7.18
CA ALA A 135 -2.31 15.98 5.76
C ALA A 135 -2.28 17.48 5.43
N ALA A 136 -2.76 18.34 6.33
CA ALA A 136 -2.71 19.80 6.15
C ALA A 136 -1.30 20.38 6.37
N THR A 137 -0.43 19.66 7.09
CA THR A 137 0.95 20.08 7.35
C THR A 137 1.89 19.69 6.20
N ALA A 138 1.58 18.59 5.52
CA ALA A 138 2.31 18.07 4.38
C ALA A 138 2.18 18.94 3.12
#